data_AF-A0A1Q6T3V9-F1
#
_entry.id   AF-A0A1Q6T3V9-F1
#
_cell.length_a   1.000
_cell.length_b   1.000
_cell.length_c   1.000
_cell.angle_alpha   90.00
_cell.angle_beta   90.00
_cell.angle_gamma   90.00
#
_symmetry.space_group_name_H-M   'P 1'
#
loop_
_entity.id
_entity.type
_entity.pdbx_description
1 polymer ?
#
loop_
_entity_poly.entity_id
_entity_poly.type
_entity_poly.pdbx_seq_one_letter_code
_entity_poly.pdbx_strand_id
1 'polypeptide(L)'
;METIYIARKAQNNAKAFITMNPANGNISVHGKFYDGCKAFSGPMLENIAAVPETLMEEIKRRDAKPLSAPSPELRDFIASVWTKAEEMEPWFKF
;
A
#
# COMPACT_ATOMS: atom_id res chain seq x y z
N MET A 1 7.41 5.38 12.53
CA MET A 1 6.40 6.12 11.75
C MET A 1 6.25 5.37 10.44
N GLU A 2 5.11 4.74 10.18
CA GLU A 2 4.85 4.06 8.89
C GLU A 2 4.37 5.11 7.89
N THR A 3 5.01 5.17 6.73
CA THR A 3 4.54 6.03 5.64
C THR A 3 3.41 5.31 4.90
N ILE A 4 2.28 6.00 4.68
CA ILE A 4 1.19 5.52 3.83
C ILE A 4 1.55 5.91 2.39
N TYR A 5 1.72 4.93 1.52
CA TYR A 5 2.19 5.17 0.16
C TYR A 5 1.04 5.43 -0.79
N ILE A 6 0.04 4.56 -0.81
CA ILE A 6 -1.04 4.61 -1.80
C ILE A 6 -2.31 4.05 -1.16
N ALA A 7 -3.39 4.80 -1.27
CA ALA A 7 -4.74 4.36 -0.92
C ALA A 7 -5.47 3.91 -2.18
N ARG A 8 -6.11 2.73 -2.16
CA ARG A 8 -7.01 2.27 -3.21
C ARG A 8 -8.40 2.07 -2.62
N LYS A 9 -9.44 2.52 -3.33
CA LYS A 9 -10.82 2.25 -2.94
C LYS A 9 -11.10 0.78 -3.22
N ALA A 10 -11.41 0.02 -2.18
CA ALA A 10 -11.88 -1.35 -2.28
C ALA A 10 -13.41 -1.37 -2.39
N GLN A 11 -13.98 -2.53 -2.69
CA GLN A 11 -15.44 -2.73 -2.72
C GLN A 11 -16.07 -2.42 -1.34
N ASN A 12 -17.38 -2.18 -1.30
CA ASN A 12 -18.17 -2.05 -0.06
C ASN A 12 -17.67 -0.97 0.94
N ASN A 13 -17.38 0.25 0.46
CA ASN A 13 -16.89 1.38 1.30
C ASN A 13 -15.58 1.09 2.06
N ALA A 14 -14.82 0.09 1.64
CA ALA A 14 -13.48 -0.14 2.16
C ALA A 14 -12.42 0.67 1.39
N LYS A 15 -11.33 0.98 2.06
CA LYS A 15 -10.09 1.48 1.46
C LYS A 15 -8.96 0.59 1.91
N ALA A 16 -8.09 0.23 0.99
CA ALA A 16 -6.85 -0.46 1.30
C ALA A 16 -5.68 0.52 1.19
N PHE A 17 -4.66 0.33 2.02
CA PHE A 17 -3.47 1.17 2.07
C PHE A 17 -2.23 0.30 2.02
N ILE A 18 -1.26 0.67 1.19
CA ILE A 18 0.10 0.13 1.24
C ILE A 18 0.90 0.99 2.23
N THR A 19 1.53 0.35 3.22
CA THR A 19 2.57 0.96 4.05
C THR A 19 3.91 0.27 3.81
N MET A 20 4.99 0.98 4.07
CA MET A 20 6.35 0.45 4.09
C MET A 20 6.93 0.71 5.47
N ASN A 21 7.55 -0.31 6.04
CA ASN A 21 8.40 -0.14 7.20
C ASN A 21 9.76 0.43 6.75
N PRO A 22 10.13 1.65 7.18
CA PRO A 22 11.36 2.28 6.72
C PRO A 22 12.64 1.61 7.25
N ALA A 23 12.55 0.80 8.30
CA ALA A 23 13.71 0.14 8.89
C ALA A 23 14.19 -1.07 8.07
N ASN A 24 13.27 -1.77 7.41
CA ASN A 24 13.57 -2.99 6.66
C ASN A 24 13.04 -3.00 5.22
N GLY A 25 12.31 -1.97 4.79
CA GLY A 25 11.73 -1.89 3.45
C GLY A 25 10.55 -2.84 3.22
N ASN A 26 10.01 -3.48 4.26
CA ASN A 26 8.91 -4.42 4.10
C ASN A 26 7.60 -3.68 3.89
N ILE A 27 6.80 -4.20 2.96
CA ILE A 27 5.48 -3.71 2.63
C ILE A 27 4.42 -4.47 3.40
N SER A 28 3.47 -3.72 3.93
CA SER A 28 2.23 -4.22 4.51
C SER A 28 1.03 -3.62 3.80
N VAL A 29 -0.06 -4.36 3.70
CA VAL A 29 -1.34 -3.89 3.15
C VAL A 29 -2.41 -3.93 4.22
N HIS A 30 -3.10 -2.80 4.37
CA HIS A 30 -4.05 -2.58 5.46
C HIS A 30 -5.41 -2.25 4.91
N GLY A 31 -6.44 -2.89 5.47
CA GLY A 31 -7.82 -2.51 5.25
C GLY A 31 -8.32 -1.44 6.20
N LYS A 32 -9.14 -0.51 5.72
CA LYS A 32 -10.07 0.26 6.55
C LYS A 32 -11.46 0.28 5.93
N PHE A 33 -12.46 -0.01 6.74
CA PHE A 33 -13.87 0.17 6.38
C PHE A 33 -14.36 1.53 6.81
N TYR A 34 -15.25 2.13 6.03
CA TYR A 34 -15.90 3.39 6.38
C TYR A 34 -17.41 3.19 6.51
N ASP A 35 -17.94 3.44 7.72
CA ASP A 35 -19.38 3.56 7.97
C ASP A 35 -19.70 5.04 8.20
N GLY A 36 -20.15 5.71 7.14
CA GLY A 36 -20.25 7.17 7.11
C GLY A 36 -18.90 7.84 7.38
N CYS A 37 -18.78 8.55 8.49
CA CYS A 37 -17.55 9.26 8.89
C CYS A 37 -16.63 8.43 9.81
N LYS A 38 -17.03 7.24 10.25
CA LYS A 38 -16.21 6.39 11.15
C LYS A 38 -15.40 5.37 10.36
N ALA A 39 -14.11 5.31 10.65
CA ALA A 39 -13.20 4.32 10.08
C ALA A 39 -13.00 3.15 11.06
N PHE A 40 -13.12 1.92 10.56
CA PHE A 40 -12.85 0.69 11.31
C PHE A 40 -11.67 -0.05 10.68
N SER A 41 -10.82 -0.65 11.50
CA SER A 41 -9.70 -1.48 11.02
C SER A 41 -10.24 -2.74 10.32
N GLY A 42 -9.70 -3.01 9.14
CA GLY A 42 -9.93 -4.26 8.41
C GLY A 42 -8.75 -5.22 8.53
N PRO A 43 -8.69 -6.26 7.69
CA PRO A 43 -7.58 -7.20 7.71
C PRO A 43 -6.25 -6.50 7.35
N MET A 44 -5.17 -7.04 7.91
CA MET A 44 -3.81 -6.55 7.73
C MET A 44 -2.94 -7.70 7.25
N LEU A 45 -2.27 -7.49 6.12
CA LEU A 45 -1.27 -8.42 5.60
C LEU A 45 0.11 -7.81 5.80
N GLU A 46 0.90 -8.41 6.68
CA GLU A 46 2.24 -7.95 7.00
C GLU A 46 3.29 -8.60 6.12
N ASN A 47 4.34 -7.84 5.77
CA ASN A 47 5.52 -8.34 5.06
C ASN A 47 5.22 -9.05 3.74
N ILE A 48 4.22 -8.57 2.98
CA ILE A 48 3.81 -9.21 1.73
C ILE A 48 4.82 -9.05 0.60
N ALA A 49 5.63 -7.99 0.66
CA ALA A 49 6.71 -7.75 -0.29
C ALA A 49 7.85 -7.01 0.41
N ALA A 50 9.04 -7.10 -0.16
CA ALA A 50 10.15 -6.22 0.17
C ALA A 50 10.33 -5.23 -0.97
N VAL A 51 10.51 -3.95 -0.64
CA VAL A 51 10.83 -2.92 -1.63
C VAL A 51 12.24 -3.18 -2.19
N PRO A 52 12.39 -3.28 -3.52
CA PRO A 52 13.71 -3.32 -4.15
C PRO A 52 14.53 -2.07 -3.80
N GLU A 53 15.83 -2.24 -3.53
CA GLU A 53 16.71 -1.11 -3.20
C GLU A 53 16.68 0.00 -4.26
N THR A 54 16.52 -0.38 -5.53
CA THR A 54 16.40 0.54 -6.67
C THR A 54 15.18 1.46 -6.59
N LEU A 55 14.11 1.04 -5.91
CA LEU A 55 12.87 1.82 -5.73
C LEU A 55 12.83 2.54 -4.37
N MET A 56 13.65 2.13 -3.41
CA MET A 56 13.63 2.67 -2.04
C MET A 56 13.90 4.17 -2.00
N GLU A 57 14.84 4.66 -2.82
CA GLU A 57 15.17 6.10 -2.90
C GLU A 57 14.06 6.91 -3.57
N GLU A 58 13.40 6.37 -4.59
CA GLU A 58 12.24 7.03 -5.22
C GLU A 58 11.09 7.16 -4.23
N ILE A 59 10.82 6.09 -3.49
CA ILE A 59 9.78 6.01 -2.46
C ILE A 59 10.03 7.05 -1.35
N LYS A 60 11.26 7.16 -0.84
CA LYS A 60 11.65 8.21 0.13
C LYS A 60 11.48 9.61 -0.43
N ARG A 61 11.87 9.85 -1.69
CA ARG A 61 11.72 11.18 -2.33
C ARG A 61 10.25 11.58 -2.49
N ARG A 62 9.35 10.61 -2.70
CA ARG A 62 7.91 10.88 -2.84
C ARG A 62 7.21 11.12 -1.50
N ASP A 63 7.69 10.53 -0.40
CA ASP A 63 7.24 10.91 0.95
C ASP A 63 7.47 12.41 1.21
N ALA A 64 8.63 12.94 0.79
CA ALA A 64 8.94 14.37 0.88
C ALA A 64 8.21 15.24 -0.18
N LYS A 65 7.86 14.69 -1.35
CA LYS A 65 7.18 15.39 -2.45
C LYS A 65 6.09 14.51 -3.09
N PRO A 66 4.89 14.45 -2.48
CA PRO A 66 3.85 13.48 -2.85
C PRO A 66 3.18 13.74 -4.22
N LEU A 67 3.40 14.90 -4.83
CA LEU A 67 2.77 15.30 -6.10
C LEU A 67 3.50 14.81 -7.36
N SER A 68 4.71 14.25 -7.24
CA SER A 68 5.46 13.74 -8.40
C SER A 68 4.88 12.41 -8.89
N ALA A 69 4.69 12.25 -10.20
CA ALA A 69 4.21 10.99 -10.80
C ALA A 69 5.20 9.82 -10.53
N PRO A 70 4.72 8.57 -10.35
CA PRO A 70 5.61 7.43 -10.13
C PRO A 70 6.32 7.04 -11.42
N SER A 71 7.55 6.53 -11.29
CA SER A 71 8.23 5.78 -12.34
C SER A 71 7.40 4.57 -12.78
N PRO A 72 7.56 4.09 -14.03
CA PRO A 72 6.94 2.84 -14.48
C PRO A 72 7.26 1.67 -13.54
N GLU A 73 8.51 1.54 -13.10
CA GLU A 73 8.97 0.47 -12.22
C GLU A 73 8.28 0.51 -10.87
N LEU A 74 8.09 1.70 -10.30
CA LEU A 74 7.34 1.86 -9.05
C LEU A 74 5.86 1.49 -9.26
N ARG A 75 5.25 1.89 -10.39
CA ARG A 75 3.85 1.50 -10.72
C ARG A 75 3.69 -0.01 -10.82
N ASP A 76 4.60 -0.68 -11.52
CA ASP A 76 4.56 -2.13 -11.71
C ASP A 76 4.77 -2.86 -10.38
N PHE A 77 5.68 -2.37 -9.54
CA PHE A 77 5.86 -2.89 -8.19
C PHE A 77 4.58 -2.75 -7.36
N ILE A 78 3.96 -1.57 -7.35
CA ILE A 78 2.69 -1.34 -6.64
C ILE A 78 1.58 -2.27 -7.17
N ALA A 79 1.48 -2.47 -8.48
CA ALA A 79 0.51 -3.37 -9.07
C ALA A 79 0.73 -4.83 -8.64
N SER A 80 1.99 -5.27 -8.59
CA SER A 80 2.37 -6.59 -8.08
C SER A 80 1.99 -6.78 -6.61
N VAL A 81 2.26 -5.77 -5.77
CA VAL A 81 1.87 -5.78 -4.34
C VAL A 81 0.35 -5.95 -4.19
N TRP A 82 -0.45 -5.23 -4.99
CA TRP A 82 -1.91 -5.38 -4.96
C TRP A 82 -2.36 -6.77 -5.42
N THR A 83 -1.80 -7.27 -6.50
CA THR A 83 -2.12 -8.61 -7.03
C THR A 83 -1.88 -9.67 -5.96
N LYS A 84 -0.74 -9.61 -5.28
CA LYS A 84 -0.40 -10.53 -4.18
C LYS A 84 -1.35 -10.39 -2.99
N ALA A 85 -1.74 -9.17 -2.63
CA ALA A 85 -2.71 -8.93 -1.55
C ALA A 85 -4.08 -9.55 -1.88
N GLU A 86 -4.54 -9.44 -3.13
CA GLU A 86 -5.80 -10.04 -3.61
C GLU A 86 -5.76 -11.58 -3.61
N GLU A 87 -4.61 -12.18 -3.96
CA GLU A 87 -4.41 -13.63 -3.94
C GLU A 87 -4.41 -14.19 -2.52
N MET A 88 -3.77 -13.48 -1.57
CA MET A 88 -3.69 -13.92 -0.18
C MET A 88 -5.00 -13.72 0.56
N GLU A 89 -5.69 -12.60 0.31
CA GLU A 89 -6.93 -12.27 0.99
C GLU A 89 -7.92 -11.62 -0.01
N PRO A 90 -8.95 -12.37 -0.46
CA PRO A 90 -9.93 -11.91 -1.45
C PRO A 90 -10.67 -10.62 -1.06
N TRP A 91 -10.62 -10.23 0.21
CA TRP A 91 -11.13 -8.96 0.71
C TRP A 91 -10.49 -7.74 0.03
N PHE A 92 -9.24 -7.86 -0.43
CA PHE A 92 -8.56 -6.78 -1.15
C PHE A 92 -8.93 -6.68 -2.63
N LYS A 93 -9.89 -7.45 -3.15
CA LYS A 93 -10.30 -7.33 -4.56
C LYS A 93 -10.84 -5.92 -4.86
N PHE A 94 -10.22 -5.26 -5.83
CA PHE A 94 -10.54 -3.90 -6.25
C PHE A 94 -11.47 -3.82 -7.46
#